data_AF-A0A7W3Z665-F1
#
_entry.id   AF-A0A7W3Z665-F1
#
_cell.length_a   1.000
_cell.length_b   1.000
_cell.length_c   1.000
_cell.angle_alpha   90.00
_cell.angle_beta   90.00
_cell.angle_gamma   90.00
#
_symmetry.space_group_name_H-M   'P 1'
#
loop_
_entity.id
_entity.type
_entity.pdbx_description
1 polymer ?
#
loop_
_entity_poly.entity_id
_entity_poly.type
_entity_poly.pdbx_seq_one_letter_code
_entity_poly.pdbx_strand_id
1 'polypeptide(L)'
;MSLINNGKIDKNGIISSNDLITEKEGYEAMLYMLKSYWEATGSNDLTDILSGGEYWLMHNRPADSAFWEYWLEAVEKVKRDGPPPLKELFNDK
;
A
#
# COMPACT_ATOMS: atom_id res chain seq x y z
N MET A 1 -13.77 -2.01 9.23
CA MET A 1 -14.50 -1.20 8.23
C MET A 1 -14.20 -1.82 6.89
N SER A 2 -15.20 -2.28 6.13
CA SER A 2 -14.96 -2.81 4.78
C SER A 2 -14.58 -1.63 3.90
N LEU A 3 -13.28 -1.48 3.65
CA LEU A 3 -12.77 -0.48 2.75
C LEU A 3 -13.27 -0.81 1.34
N ILE A 4 -13.66 0.25 0.65
CA ILE A 4 -14.50 0.19 -0.54
C ILE A 4 -13.76 -0.62 -1.60
N ASN A 5 -14.25 -1.83 -1.83
CA ASN A 5 -13.76 -2.71 -2.87
C ASN A 5 -14.20 -2.11 -4.21
N ASN A 6 -13.42 -1.17 -4.76
CA ASN A 6 -13.69 -0.47 -6.03
C ASN A 6 -13.63 -1.41 -7.26
N GLY A 7 -13.81 -2.73 -7.08
CA GLY A 7 -13.76 -3.75 -8.13
C GLY A 7 -12.36 -4.12 -8.58
N LYS A 8 -11.31 -3.63 -7.90
CA LYS A 8 -9.90 -3.89 -8.25
C LYS A 8 -9.33 -5.17 -7.63
N ILE A 9 -10.07 -5.81 -6.73
CA ILE A 9 -9.75 -7.13 -6.18
C ILE A 9 -11.02 -7.98 -6.20
N ASP A 10 -10.93 -9.19 -6.75
CA ASP A 10 -12.06 -10.10 -6.82
C ASP A 10 -12.31 -10.83 -5.49
N LYS A 11 -13.39 -11.62 -5.42
CA LYS A 11 -13.73 -12.44 -4.24
C LYS A 11 -12.67 -13.48 -3.84
N ASN A 12 -11.69 -13.75 -4.70
CA ASN A 12 -10.62 -14.70 -4.49
C ASN A 12 -9.29 -14.00 -4.11
N GLY A 13 -9.29 -12.66 -4.00
CA GLY A 13 -8.10 -11.88 -3.72
C GLY A 13 -7.23 -11.59 -4.95
N ILE A 14 -7.75 -11.81 -6.16
CA ILE A 14 -7.02 -11.57 -7.41
C ILE A 14 -7.16 -10.09 -7.77
N ILE A 15 -6.01 -9.46 -7.98
CA ILE A 15 -5.89 -8.06 -8.36
C ILE A 15 -6.07 -7.92 -9.88
N SER A 16 -6.85 -6.91 -10.26
CA SER A 16 -6.92 -6.43 -11.64
C SER A 16 -7.17 -4.92 -11.65
N SER A 17 -6.21 -4.14 -12.13
CA SER A 17 -6.32 -2.69 -12.29
C SER A 17 -5.60 -2.24 -13.55
N ASN A 18 -6.23 -1.38 -14.35
CA ASN A 18 -5.64 -0.77 -15.56
C ASN A 18 -5.30 0.72 -15.36
N ASP A 19 -5.50 1.25 -14.15
CA ASP A 19 -5.19 2.63 -13.85
C ASP A 19 -3.68 2.86 -13.91
N LEU A 20 -3.28 3.96 -14.56
CA LEU A 20 -1.89 4.38 -14.65
C LEU A 20 -1.61 5.47 -13.61
N ILE A 21 -0.40 5.43 -13.06
CA ILE A 21 0.18 6.48 -12.22
C ILE A 21 1.54 6.85 -12.79
N THR A 22 1.97 8.08 -12.58
CA THR A 22 3.33 8.51 -12.89
C THR A 22 4.34 7.82 -11.96
N GLU A 23 5.61 7.74 -12.38
CA GLU A 23 6.70 7.22 -11.54
C GLU A 23 6.78 7.94 -10.19
N LYS A 24 6.56 9.27 -10.21
CA LYS A 24 6.52 10.10 -9.02
C LYS A 24 5.36 9.73 -8.09
N GLU A 25 4.15 9.61 -8.62
CA GLU A 25 3.00 9.20 -7.83
C GLU A 25 3.19 7.80 -7.24
N GLY A 26 3.80 6.88 -8.00
CA GLY A 26 4.11 5.54 -7.52
C GLY A 26 5.11 5.54 -6.35
N TYR A 27 6.16 6.35 -6.44
CA TYR A 27 7.11 6.51 -5.35
C TYR A 27 6.47 7.14 -4.10
N GLU A 28 5.67 8.19 -4.27
CA GLU A 28 4.97 8.84 -3.16
C GLU A 28 3.91 7.93 -2.52
N ALA A 29 3.24 7.08 -3.32
CA ALA A 29 2.28 6.09 -2.83
C ALA A 29 2.99 5.01 -2.02
N MET A 30 4.14 4.52 -2.48
CA MET A 30 4.96 3.58 -1.69
C MET A 30 5.30 4.18 -0.31
N LEU A 31 5.70 5.45 -0.25
CA LEU A 31 5.99 6.11 1.02
C LEU A 31 4.77 6.21 1.95
N TYR A 32 3.58 6.53 1.41
CA TYR A 32 2.33 6.50 2.18
C TYR A 32 1.98 5.11 2.69
N MET A 33 2.15 4.08 1.86
CA MET A 33 1.81 2.70 2.21
C MET A 33 2.72 2.20 3.33
N LEU A 34 4.03 2.42 3.22
CA LEU A 34 5.00 2.08 4.28
C LEU A 34 4.72 2.83 5.58
N LYS A 35 4.44 4.13 5.52
CA LYS A 35 4.05 4.94 6.69
C LYS A 35 2.78 4.38 7.35
N SER A 36 1.75 4.10 6.55
CA SER A 36 0.47 3.58 7.05
C SER A 36 0.64 2.20 7.69
N TYR A 37 1.47 1.33 7.10
CA TYR A 37 1.79 0.02 7.66
C TYR A 37 2.50 0.14 9.01
N TRP A 38 3.53 0.99 9.08
CA TRP A 38 4.25 1.26 10.33
C TRP A 38 3.33 1.84 11.41
N GLU A 39 2.48 2.81 11.07
CA GLU A 39 1.51 3.41 12.01
C GLU A 39 0.48 2.39 12.52
N ALA A 40 0.07 1.44 11.67
CA ALA A 40 -0.93 0.43 12.03
C ALA A 40 -0.36 -0.72 12.87
N THR A 41 0.90 -1.09 12.64
CA THR A 41 1.49 -2.32 13.21
C THR A 41 2.60 -2.05 14.22
N GLY A 42 3.24 -0.89 14.15
CA GLY A 42 4.50 -0.59 14.83
C GLY A 42 5.70 -1.40 14.30
N SER A 43 5.52 -2.28 13.31
CA SER A 43 6.60 -3.10 12.77
C SER A 43 7.54 -2.26 11.92
N ASN A 44 8.83 -2.40 12.20
CA ASN A 44 9.93 -1.87 11.40
C ASN A 44 10.72 -3.00 10.71
N ASP A 45 10.20 -4.23 10.74
CA ASP A 45 10.80 -5.37 10.08
C ASP A 45 10.42 -5.35 8.60
N LEU A 46 11.42 -5.13 7.75
CA LEU A 46 11.24 -5.13 6.31
C LEU A 46 10.77 -6.50 5.79
N THR A 47 11.13 -7.60 6.46
CA THR A 47 10.73 -8.95 6.04
C THR A 47 9.24 -9.21 6.27
N ASP A 48 8.63 -8.60 7.29
CA ASP A 48 7.17 -8.63 7.47
C ASP A 48 6.45 -7.95 6.30
N ILE A 49 6.95 -6.79 5.88
CA ILE A 49 6.39 -6.01 4.77
C ILE A 49 6.50 -6.79 3.45
N LEU A 50 7.68 -7.36 3.18
CA LEU A 50 7.91 -8.10 1.95
C LEU A 50 7.09 -9.39 1.90
N SER A 51 7.05 -10.15 2.99
CA SER A 51 6.31 -11.43 3.02
C SER A 51 4.80 -11.26 2.82
N GLY A 52 4.19 -10.15 3.28
CA GLY A 52 2.79 -9.85 3.03
C GLY A 52 2.49 -9.38 1.59
N GLY A 53 3.41 -8.60 0.99
CA GLY A 53 3.26 -8.06 -0.36
C GLY A 53 3.64 -9.01 -1.50
N GLU A 54 4.37 -10.09 -1.20
CA GLU A 54 4.85 -11.06 -2.19
C GLU A 54 3.74 -11.92 -2.80
N TYR A 55 3.92 -12.31 -4.07
CA TYR A 55 3.06 -13.24 -4.79
C TYR A 55 3.53 -14.69 -4.60
N TRP A 56 3.32 -15.26 -3.41
CA TRP A 56 3.86 -16.59 -3.06
C TRP A 56 3.26 -17.76 -3.84
N LEU A 57 1.93 -17.82 -3.93
CA LEU A 57 1.21 -19.03 -4.36
C LEU A 57 0.50 -18.88 -5.70
N MET A 58 0.18 -17.64 -6.09
CA MET A 58 -0.64 -17.37 -7.25
C MET A 58 -0.32 -15.98 -7.82
N HIS A 59 -0.20 -15.92 -9.14
CA HIS A 59 -0.01 -14.65 -9.85
C HIS A 59 -1.19 -13.70 -9.55
N ASN A 60 -0.90 -12.41 -9.36
CA ASN A 60 -1.87 -11.36 -9.04
C ASN A 60 -2.60 -11.50 -7.70
N ARG A 61 -2.12 -12.33 -6.77
CA ARG A 61 -2.68 -12.46 -5.42
C ARG A 61 -1.59 -12.31 -4.35
N PRO A 62 -1.51 -11.17 -3.65
CA PRO A 62 -0.56 -11.01 -2.56
C PRO A 62 -0.79 -12.07 -1.49
N ALA A 63 0.26 -12.39 -0.74
CA ALA A 63 0.15 -13.29 0.41
C ALA A 63 -0.87 -12.78 1.43
N ASP A 64 -0.91 -11.46 1.64
CA ASP A 64 -1.99 -10.76 2.36
C ASP A 64 -2.68 -9.74 1.44
N SER A 65 -3.95 -9.99 1.11
CA SER A 65 -4.75 -9.10 0.27
C SER A 65 -4.89 -7.67 0.82
N ALA A 66 -4.73 -7.46 2.13
CA ALA A 66 -4.77 -6.13 2.73
C ALA A 66 -3.65 -5.21 2.20
N PHE A 67 -2.51 -5.77 1.76
CA PHE A 67 -1.42 -4.98 1.17
C PHE A 67 -1.84 -4.26 -0.11
N TRP A 68 -2.72 -4.86 -0.90
CA TRP A 68 -3.28 -4.19 -2.07
C TRP A 68 -4.21 -3.04 -1.69
N GLU A 69 -4.98 -3.19 -0.61
CA GLU A 69 -5.85 -2.12 -0.11
C GLU A 69 -5.00 -0.94 0.40
N TYR A 70 -3.94 -1.21 1.18
CA TYR A 70 -2.99 -0.17 1.61
C TYR A 70 -2.36 0.57 0.42
N TRP A 71 -2.03 -0.15 -0.65
CA TRP A 71 -1.52 0.45 -1.88
C TRP A 71 -2.54 1.37 -2.56
N LEU A 72 -3.78 0.90 -2.76
CA LEU A 72 -4.83 1.70 -3.40
C LEU A 72 -5.15 2.97 -2.58
N GLU A 73 -5.24 2.84 -1.26
CA GLU A 73 -5.41 4.00 -0.39
C GLU A 73 -4.26 5.00 -0.50
N ALA A 74 -3.03 4.51 -0.60
CA ALA A 74 -1.86 5.35 -0.76
C ALA A 74 -1.88 6.10 -2.10
N VAL A 75 -2.24 5.43 -3.21
CA VAL A 75 -2.41 6.07 -4.52
C VAL A 75 -3.48 7.17 -4.46
N GLU A 76 -4.62 6.92 -3.81
CA GLU A 76 -5.67 7.92 -3.66
C GLU A 76 -5.24 9.10 -2.77
N LYS A 77 -4.47 8.84 -1.70
CA LYS A 77 -3.87 9.90 -0.86
C LYS A 77 -2.93 10.79 -1.67
N VAL A 78 -2.06 10.22 -2.50
CA VAL A 78 -1.16 11.01 -3.36
C VAL A 78 -1.94 11.89 -4.32
N LYS A 79 -2.92 11.33 -5.02
CA LYS A 79 -3.74 12.07 -5.99
C LYS A 79 -4.52 13.22 -5.35
N ARG A 80 -4.99 13.05 -4.11
CA ARG A 80 -5.80 14.03 -3.39
C ARG A 80 -4.97 15.07 -2.65
N ASP A 81 -3.94 14.62 -1.93
CA ASP A 81 -3.25 15.40 -0.90
C ASP A 81 -1.80 15.75 -1.31
N GLY A 82 -1.25 15.11 -2.36
CA GLY A 82 0.15 15.23 -2.74
C GLY A 82 1.08 14.33 -1.91
N PRO A 83 2.41 14.60 -1.86
CA PRO A 83 3.39 13.72 -1.22
C PRO A 83 3.15 13.54 0.29
N PRO A 84 3.54 12.39 0.87
CA PRO A 84 3.36 12.14 2.30
C PRO A 84 4.16 13.11 3.18
N PRO A 85 3.61 13.54 4.33
CA PRO A 85 4.32 14.35 5.31
C PRO A 85 5.32 13.46 6.08
N LEU A 86 6.52 13.25 5.54
CA LEU A 86 7.56 12.41 6.16
C LEU A 86 8.48 13.15 7.13
N LYS A 87 8.34 14.48 7.26
CA LYS A 87 9.23 15.32 8.09
C LYS A 87 9.20 14.96 9.58
N GLU A 88 8.18 14.26 10.05
CA GLU A 88 8.01 13.89 11.46
C GLU A 88 8.87 12.69 11.89
N LEU A 89 9.35 11.85 10.97
CA LEU A 89 10.18 10.67 11.32
C LEU A 89 11.57 11.05 11.90
N PHE A 90 12.00 12.30 11.76
CA PHE A 90 13.31 12.78 12.19
C PHE A 90 13.29 13.60 13.49
N ASN A 91 12.11 13.87 14.07
CA ASN A 91 11.97 14.74 15.24
C ASN A 91 12.00 14.00 16.60
N ASP A 92 12.02 12.67 16.61
CA ASP A 92 12.22 11.86 17.83
C ASP A 92 13.71 11.62 18.12
N LYS A 93 14.51 12.70 18.16
CA LYS A 93 15.91 12.69 18.64
C LYS A 93 16.11 13.59 19.85
#